data_AF-A0A318Y4A8-F1
#
_entry.id   AF-A0A318Y4A8-F1
#
_cell.length_a   1.000
_cell.length_b   1.000
_cell.length_c   1.000
_cell.angle_alpha   90.00
_cell.angle_beta   90.00
_cell.angle_gamma   90.00
#
_symmetry.space_group_name_H-M   'P 1'
#
loop_
_entity.id
_entity.type
_entity.pdbx_description
1 polymer ?
#
loop_
_entity_poly.entity_id
_entity_poly.type
_entity_poly.pdbx_seq_one_letter_code
_entity_poly.pdbx_strand_id
1 'polypeptide(L)'
;MSFPVRKTQDGYSWTRATGMRKGDLVCRGVVEPRYKKITPAGHSYNAIVIGAGYAGLMAARDLTDRGHSVLMLEARDRVGGRTYTVEADGIKYEMGGTWVTHHMAYLFKEMVRYKMDRDLLLTHHREYENDYYTLNVPGAAPRKLTHEEGGKIASRAWDIYVNVDGANCRRICPLPHAQLENIITDRKEVELYDKISCRDRFEKIKHLLTAEEAGVRLWDMIRSHALMSHNSENFGPIWTTFKLREGQSELAKRMFDDAVAHGLDYSFQTPVQAIRDNGNVVEVQTTAGTVYRAQRLVSTIPLNVLHTIQFSPPLSSKRREALEIGHVNFMTKIHAEVEGSGLASWNGMRYPNLLMFGYGDGVTENGNAHIVGFGKDERANYVPEREPERTVDAFKNLHPMEVKKMIFHNWITDPWSLGGPAWWRPEYMTKYQEELQSRHGNVLFASADWAHGWRAAIDGALEQGCLAAQDIAAKIEPKAKTTIKAKF
;
A
#
# COMPACT_ATOMS: atom_id res chain seq x y z
N MET A 1 -6.84 -21.50 -23.22
CA MET A 1 -5.57 -21.02 -23.82
C MET A 1 -4.67 -20.58 -22.68
N SER A 2 -3.48 -21.15 -22.51
CA SER A 2 -2.54 -20.69 -21.48
C SER A 2 -2.02 -19.31 -21.86
N PHE A 3 -2.34 -18.29 -21.06
CA PHE A 3 -1.76 -16.97 -21.22
C PHE A 3 -0.22 -17.08 -21.07
N PRO A 4 0.58 -16.30 -21.83
CA PRO A 4 2.02 -16.32 -21.67
C PRO A 4 2.40 -15.97 -20.23
N VAL A 5 3.25 -16.79 -19.63
CA VAL A 5 3.79 -16.56 -18.29
C VAL A 5 4.69 -15.32 -18.35
N ARG A 6 4.27 -14.22 -17.73
CA ARG A 6 5.01 -12.95 -17.72
C ARG A 6 5.72 -12.75 -16.40
N LYS A 7 6.99 -12.36 -16.46
CA LYS A 7 7.82 -12.06 -15.30
C LYS A 7 7.98 -10.55 -15.15
N THR A 8 7.91 -10.05 -13.93
CA THR A 8 8.18 -8.63 -13.64
C THR A 8 9.64 -8.43 -13.27
N GLN A 9 10.20 -7.25 -13.53
CA GLN A 9 11.54 -6.82 -13.10
C GLN A 9 11.62 -6.57 -11.59
N ASP A 10 10.47 -6.50 -10.91
CA ASP A 10 10.36 -6.28 -9.49
C ASP A 10 10.48 -7.58 -8.67
N GLY A 11 10.85 -7.39 -7.40
CA GLY A 11 10.85 -8.47 -6.42
C GLY A 11 12.08 -9.37 -6.49
N TYR A 12 12.22 -10.14 -5.43
CA TYR A 12 13.37 -10.98 -5.14
C TYR A 12 12.91 -12.38 -4.76
N SER A 13 13.66 -13.37 -5.21
CA SER A 13 13.53 -14.75 -4.78
C SER A 13 14.88 -15.24 -4.26
N TRP A 14 14.86 -16.10 -3.24
CA TRP A 14 16.06 -16.69 -2.69
C TRP A 14 15.84 -18.14 -2.31
N THR A 15 16.85 -18.98 -2.57
CA THR A 15 17.03 -20.30 -1.98
C THR A 15 18.51 -20.50 -1.69
N ARG A 16 18.87 -21.43 -0.80
CA ARG A 16 20.29 -21.78 -0.56
C ARG A 16 21.00 -22.23 -1.83
N ALA A 17 20.31 -22.93 -2.73
CA ALA A 17 20.90 -23.48 -3.95
C ALA A 17 21.13 -22.41 -5.04
N THR A 18 20.22 -21.44 -5.18
CA THR A 18 20.27 -20.45 -6.27
C THR A 18 20.81 -19.10 -5.84
N GLY A 19 20.96 -18.87 -4.53
CA GLY A 19 21.21 -17.54 -4.00
C GLY A 19 20.06 -16.57 -4.29
N MET A 20 20.35 -15.28 -4.15
CA MET A 20 19.39 -14.19 -4.40
C MET A 20 19.23 -13.93 -5.90
N ARG A 21 17.98 -13.89 -6.38
CA ARG A 21 17.63 -13.51 -7.75
C ARG A 21 16.63 -12.36 -7.73
N LYS A 22 16.70 -11.50 -8.75
CA LYS A 22 15.81 -10.34 -8.92
C LYS A 22 15.04 -10.47 -10.22
N GLY A 23 13.76 -10.09 -10.20
CA GLY A 23 12.96 -9.94 -11.41
C GLY A 23 12.67 -11.24 -12.17
N ASP A 24 12.63 -12.37 -11.47
CA ASP A 24 12.37 -13.69 -12.04
C ASP A 24 10.97 -14.25 -11.73
N LEU A 25 10.13 -13.43 -11.08
CA LEU A 25 8.84 -13.80 -10.51
C LEU A 25 7.69 -13.56 -11.48
N VAL A 26 6.79 -14.55 -11.59
CA VAL A 26 5.60 -14.46 -12.45
C VAL A 26 4.60 -13.48 -11.85
N CYS A 27 4.10 -12.54 -12.64
CA CYS A 27 3.18 -11.50 -12.18
C CYS A 27 2.15 -11.18 -13.26
N ARG A 28 0.86 -11.38 -12.94
CA ARG A 28 -0.26 -11.03 -13.83
C ARG A 28 -0.38 -9.54 -14.11
N GLY A 29 0.17 -8.71 -13.22
CA GLY A 29 0.17 -7.26 -13.38
C GLY A 29 1.03 -6.77 -14.56
N VAL A 30 1.90 -7.60 -15.14
CA VAL A 30 2.79 -7.21 -16.25
C VAL A 30 1.98 -6.93 -17.53
N VAL A 31 2.19 -5.74 -18.10
CA VAL A 31 1.47 -5.27 -19.28
C VAL A 31 2.30 -5.44 -20.54
N GLU A 32 1.79 -6.26 -21.47
CA GLU A 32 2.30 -6.40 -22.83
C GLU A 32 1.14 -6.39 -23.85
N PRO A 33 1.25 -5.65 -24.96
CA PRO A 33 2.41 -4.82 -25.33
C PRO A 33 2.61 -3.64 -24.37
N ARG A 34 3.88 -3.29 -24.06
CA ARG A 34 4.22 -2.23 -23.10
C ARG A 34 3.67 -0.84 -23.43
N TYR A 35 3.29 -0.61 -24.68
CA TYR A 35 2.69 0.63 -25.13
C TYR A 35 1.46 0.35 -25.99
N LYS A 36 0.44 1.19 -25.86
CA LYS A 36 -0.69 1.27 -26.79
C LYS A 36 -1.02 2.74 -26.97
N LYS A 37 -1.01 3.18 -28.22
CA LYS A 37 -1.38 4.54 -28.60
C LYS A 37 -2.41 4.49 -29.71
N ILE A 38 -3.61 4.93 -29.37
CA ILE A 38 -4.77 5.06 -30.26
C ILE A 38 -4.81 6.50 -30.80
N THR A 39 -4.37 7.49 -30.00
CA THR A 39 -4.44 8.90 -30.39
C THR A 39 -3.31 9.33 -31.35
N PRO A 40 -3.56 10.32 -32.26
CA PRO A 40 -2.56 10.78 -33.21
C PRO A 40 -1.29 11.40 -32.59
N ALA A 41 -0.22 11.50 -33.38
CA ALA A 41 0.97 12.26 -33.00
C ALA A 41 0.64 13.74 -32.75
N GLY A 42 1.25 14.34 -31.73
CA GLY A 42 0.98 15.73 -31.34
C GLY A 42 -0.35 15.98 -30.61
N HIS A 43 -1.16 14.94 -30.35
CA HIS A 43 -2.42 15.07 -29.60
C HIS A 43 -2.18 15.59 -28.18
N SER A 44 -3.02 16.55 -27.77
CA SER A 44 -3.14 16.99 -26.38
C SER A 44 -4.33 16.28 -25.73
N TYR A 45 -4.03 15.48 -24.71
CA TYR A 45 -5.02 14.70 -23.97
C TYR A 45 -5.90 15.59 -23.07
N ASN A 46 -7.07 15.10 -22.68
CA ASN A 46 -7.81 15.73 -21.59
C ASN A 46 -7.04 15.57 -20.27
N ALA A 47 -6.52 14.36 -20.01
CA ALA A 47 -5.70 14.08 -18.84
C ALA A 47 -4.50 13.19 -19.15
N ILE A 48 -3.37 13.46 -18.50
CA ILE A 48 -2.33 12.45 -18.27
C ILE A 48 -2.48 11.93 -16.84
N VAL A 49 -2.26 10.64 -16.63
CA VAL A 49 -2.17 10.00 -15.31
C VAL A 49 -0.76 9.43 -15.17
N ILE A 50 -0.01 9.87 -14.16
CA ILE A 50 1.31 9.30 -13.86
C ILE A 50 1.15 8.27 -12.74
N GLY A 51 1.51 7.03 -13.05
CA GLY A 51 1.42 5.87 -12.18
C GLY A 51 0.20 5.00 -12.46
N ALA A 52 0.43 3.69 -12.52
CA ALA A 52 -0.56 2.62 -12.68
C ALA A 52 -0.80 1.86 -11.36
N GLY A 53 -0.58 2.52 -10.21
CA GLY A 53 -1.11 2.06 -8.92
C GLY A 53 -2.62 2.30 -8.81
N TYR A 54 -3.26 1.80 -7.75
CA TYR A 54 -4.73 1.88 -7.61
C TYR A 54 -5.33 3.28 -7.75
N ALA A 55 -4.64 4.33 -7.31
CA ALA A 55 -5.09 5.72 -7.52
C ALA A 55 -5.13 6.07 -9.01
N GLY A 56 -4.08 5.72 -9.76
CA GLY A 56 -4.01 6.00 -11.19
C GLY A 56 -4.96 5.12 -12.00
N LEU A 57 -5.12 3.85 -11.62
CA LEU A 57 -6.08 2.94 -12.23
C LEU A 57 -7.52 3.44 -12.07
N MET A 58 -7.91 3.85 -10.85
CA MET A 58 -9.22 4.46 -10.61
C MET A 58 -9.41 5.73 -11.44
N ALA A 59 -8.42 6.64 -11.41
CA ALA A 59 -8.52 7.90 -12.14
C ALA A 59 -8.65 7.68 -13.65
N ALA A 60 -7.81 6.81 -14.23
CA ALA A 60 -7.84 6.49 -15.65
C ALA A 60 -9.15 5.80 -16.06
N ARG A 61 -9.63 4.81 -15.28
CA ARG A 61 -10.89 4.12 -15.54
C ARG A 61 -12.06 5.09 -15.53
N ASP A 62 -12.22 5.88 -14.46
CA ASP A 62 -13.34 6.81 -14.32
C ASP A 62 -13.34 7.89 -15.42
N LEU A 63 -12.16 8.38 -15.82
CA LEU A 63 -12.06 9.39 -16.89
C LEU A 63 -12.35 8.82 -18.28
N THR A 64 -11.82 7.64 -18.59
CA THR A 64 -12.05 7.00 -19.90
C THR A 64 -13.49 6.54 -20.07
N ASP A 65 -14.11 5.99 -19.00
CA ASP A 65 -15.54 5.64 -18.97
C ASP A 65 -16.44 6.85 -19.31
N ARG A 66 -16.04 8.05 -18.87
CA ARG A 66 -16.72 9.32 -19.19
C ARG A 66 -16.34 9.90 -20.56
N GLY A 67 -15.53 9.20 -21.36
CA GLY A 67 -15.16 9.61 -22.71
C GLY A 67 -14.03 10.64 -22.79
N HIS A 68 -13.27 10.85 -21.72
CA HIS A 68 -12.07 11.69 -21.79
C HIS A 68 -10.92 10.95 -22.49
N SER A 69 -10.14 11.67 -23.28
CA SER A 69 -8.88 11.15 -23.81
C SER A 69 -7.81 11.16 -22.71
N VAL A 70 -7.32 9.97 -22.35
CA VAL A 70 -6.39 9.77 -21.23
C VAL A 70 -5.14 9.04 -21.69
N LEU A 71 -3.99 9.50 -21.21
CA LEU A 71 -2.71 8.80 -21.31
C LEU A 71 -2.20 8.41 -19.92
N MET A 72 -1.91 7.13 -19.72
CA MET A 72 -1.22 6.63 -18.53
C MET A 72 0.28 6.43 -18.78
N LEU A 73 1.12 6.97 -17.89
CA LEU A 73 2.57 6.78 -17.90
C LEU A 73 3.00 6.05 -16.63
N GLU A 74 3.61 4.87 -16.77
CA GLU A 74 4.06 4.03 -15.65
C GLU A 74 5.55 3.73 -15.76
N ALA A 75 6.29 3.86 -14.67
CA ALA A 75 7.73 3.64 -14.61
C ALA A 75 8.11 2.14 -14.64
N ARG A 76 7.24 1.28 -14.10
CA ARG A 76 7.40 -0.17 -14.04
C ARG A 76 6.89 -0.86 -15.29
N ASP A 77 7.06 -2.18 -15.35
CA ASP A 77 6.50 -3.07 -16.38
C ASP A 77 5.09 -3.58 -16.04
N ARG A 78 4.55 -3.20 -14.88
CA ARG A 78 3.31 -3.75 -14.31
C ARG A 78 2.40 -2.70 -13.70
N VAL A 79 1.12 -3.03 -13.60
CA VAL A 79 0.14 -2.30 -12.79
C VAL A 79 0.27 -2.61 -11.29
N GLY A 80 -0.46 -1.85 -10.46
CA GLY A 80 -0.66 -2.09 -9.03
C GLY A 80 0.25 -1.27 -8.10
N GLY A 81 1.39 -0.78 -8.59
CA GLY A 81 2.31 0.07 -7.82
C GLY A 81 2.82 -0.63 -6.56
N ARG A 82 2.53 -0.08 -5.37
CA ARG A 82 2.86 -0.65 -4.04
C ARG A 82 2.06 -1.91 -3.67
N THR A 83 1.23 -2.40 -4.57
CA THR A 83 0.44 -3.62 -4.38
C THR A 83 0.54 -4.49 -5.62
N TYR A 84 1.10 -5.69 -5.50
CA TYR A 84 1.10 -6.68 -6.57
C TYR A 84 1.31 -8.08 -6.02
N THR A 85 0.91 -9.06 -6.80
CA THR A 85 0.95 -10.47 -6.47
C THR A 85 1.92 -11.17 -7.41
N VAL A 86 2.74 -12.05 -6.87
CA VAL A 86 3.54 -12.98 -7.67
C VAL A 86 3.08 -14.41 -7.47
N GLU A 87 3.16 -15.20 -8.53
CA GLU A 87 2.80 -16.62 -8.53
C GLU A 87 4.08 -17.47 -8.49
N ALA A 88 4.19 -18.32 -7.47
CA ALA A 88 5.26 -19.31 -7.35
C ALA A 88 4.79 -20.48 -6.47
N ASP A 89 5.34 -21.67 -6.70
CA ASP A 89 5.10 -22.86 -5.86
C ASP A 89 3.59 -23.17 -5.66
N GLY A 90 2.80 -22.90 -6.70
CA GLY A 90 1.35 -23.13 -6.70
C GLY A 90 0.53 -22.12 -5.90
N ILE A 91 1.16 -21.14 -5.25
CA ILE A 91 0.48 -20.14 -4.44
C ILE A 91 0.78 -18.71 -4.89
N LYS A 92 0.02 -17.78 -4.31
CA LYS A 92 0.10 -16.35 -4.59
C LYS A 92 0.75 -15.63 -3.40
N TYR A 93 1.88 -14.97 -3.66
CA TYR A 93 2.58 -14.17 -2.67
C TYR A 93 2.25 -12.69 -2.89
N GLU A 94 1.68 -12.06 -1.86
CA GLU A 94 1.28 -10.66 -1.92
C GLU A 94 2.44 -9.75 -1.51
N MET A 95 3.09 -9.13 -2.49
CA MET A 95 4.38 -8.47 -2.29
C MET A 95 4.30 -7.13 -1.56
N GLY A 96 3.09 -6.58 -1.39
CA GLY A 96 2.83 -5.29 -0.75
C GLY A 96 1.50 -5.29 0.01
N GLY A 97 0.59 -4.37 -0.35
CA GLY A 97 -0.79 -4.39 0.16
C GLY A 97 -1.46 -5.76 -0.08
N THR A 98 -2.33 -6.19 0.82
CA THR A 98 -2.84 -7.58 0.80
C THR A 98 -4.31 -7.65 1.14
N TRP A 99 -4.66 -7.14 2.32
CA TRP A 99 -5.97 -7.42 2.89
C TRP A 99 -7.07 -6.54 2.33
N VAL A 100 -8.27 -7.12 2.36
CA VAL A 100 -9.50 -6.51 1.88
C VAL A 100 -10.60 -6.69 2.92
N THR A 101 -11.55 -5.76 2.95
CA THR A 101 -12.70 -5.83 3.86
C THR A 101 -13.85 -4.98 3.32
N HIS A 102 -15.09 -5.31 3.69
CA HIS A 102 -16.26 -4.52 3.33
C HIS A 102 -16.34 -3.16 4.04
N HIS A 103 -15.49 -2.93 5.05
CA HIS A 103 -15.34 -1.62 5.70
C HIS A 103 -14.57 -0.60 4.86
N MET A 104 -13.87 -1.06 3.80
CA MET A 104 -13.13 -0.23 2.86
C MET A 104 -14.02 0.07 1.65
N ALA A 105 -14.72 1.21 1.67
CA ALA A 105 -15.82 1.49 0.76
C ALA A 105 -15.42 1.53 -0.72
N TYR A 106 -14.32 2.18 -1.06
CA TYR A 106 -13.86 2.30 -2.45
C TYR A 106 -13.31 0.98 -2.97
N LEU A 107 -12.52 0.28 -2.14
CA LEU A 107 -11.99 -1.04 -2.50
C LEU A 107 -13.10 -2.07 -2.68
N PHE A 108 -14.00 -2.18 -1.72
CA PHE A 108 -15.07 -3.16 -1.77
C PHE A 108 -16.03 -2.89 -2.94
N LYS A 109 -16.30 -1.62 -3.26
CA LYS A 109 -17.05 -1.24 -4.47
C LYS A 109 -16.40 -1.79 -5.74
N GLU A 110 -15.09 -1.65 -5.91
CA GLU A 110 -14.40 -2.19 -7.08
C GLU A 110 -14.37 -3.73 -7.07
N MET A 111 -14.22 -4.36 -5.89
CA MET A 111 -14.33 -5.81 -5.78
C MET A 111 -15.70 -6.31 -6.26
N VAL A 112 -16.80 -5.67 -5.85
CA VAL A 112 -18.15 -6.00 -6.33
C VAL A 112 -18.26 -5.78 -7.83
N ARG A 113 -17.77 -4.64 -8.35
CA ARG A 113 -17.80 -4.33 -9.80
C ARG A 113 -17.15 -5.43 -10.64
N TYR A 114 -16.02 -5.97 -10.18
CA TYR A 114 -15.28 -7.02 -10.89
C TYR A 114 -15.56 -8.43 -10.39
N LYS A 115 -16.61 -8.62 -9.57
CA LYS A 115 -17.05 -9.92 -9.04
C LYS A 115 -15.94 -10.68 -8.27
N MET A 116 -15.18 -9.94 -7.47
CA MET A 116 -14.09 -10.45 -6.62
C MET A 116 -14.42 -10.33 -5.12
N ASP A 117 -15.67 -10.04 -4.76
CA ASP A 117 -16.14 -9.82 -3.39
C ASP A 117 -16.54 -11.10 -2.64
N ARG A 118 -16.80 -12.20 -3.37
CA ARG A 118 -17.27 -13.47 -2.78
C ARG A 118 -16.21 -14.55 -2.69
N ASP A 119 -15.20 -14.49 -3.55
CA ASP A 119 -14.16 -15.51 -3.63
C ASP A 119 -12.86 -15.04 -2.94
N LEU A 120 -12.90 -15.10 -1.62
CA LEU A 120 -11.83 -14.65 -0.74
C LEU A 120 -11.11 -15.84 -0.09
N LEU A 121 -9.87 -15.62 0.30
CA LEU A 121 -9.07 -16.52 1.13
C LEU A 121 -8.97 -15.95 2.54
N LEU A 122 -8.95 -16.85 3.53
CA LEU A 122 -8.54 -16.51 4.88
C LEU A 122 -7.02 -16.48 4.95
N THR A 123 -6.47 -15.48 5.66
CA THR A 123 -5.05 -15.44 6.04
C THR A 123 -4.74 -16.53 7.05
N HIS A 124 -5.56 -16.62 8.10
CA HIS A 124 -5.32 -17.51 9.23
C HIS A 124 -5.97 -18.87 9.01
N HIS A 125 -5.15 -19.91 9.07
CA HIS A 125 -5.59 -21.30 9.06
C HIS A 125 -5.59 -21.87 10.48
N ARG A 126 -6.41 -22.88 10.74
CA ARG A 126 -6.52 -23.57 12.03
C ARG A 126 -6.18 -25.05 11.86
N GLU A 127 -6.00 -25.75 12.97
CA GLU A 127 -5.90 -27.22 13.03
C GLU A 127 -4.61 -27.83 12.46
N TYR A 128 -3.56 -27.03 12.25
CA TYR A 128 -2.20 -27.55 12.03
C TYR A 128 -1.47 -27.76 13.36
N GLU A 129 -0.37 -28.53 13.33
CA GLU A 129 0.38 -28.96 14.52
C GLU A 129 0.68 -27.83 15.53
N ASN A 130 1.05 -26.64 15.03
CA ASN A 130 1.38 -25.48 15.85
C ASN A 130 0.31 -24.38 15.76
N ASP A 131 -0.93 -24.70 16.12
CA ASP A 131 -2.06 -23.75 16.23
C ASP A 131 -2.00 -22.98 17.56
N TYR A 132 -0.99 -22.10 17.69
CA TYR A 132 -0.82 -21.20 18.83
C TYR A 132 -0.09 -19.91 18.46
N TYR A 133 -0.14 -18.95 19.39
CA TYR A 133 0.57 -17.69 19.33
C TYR A 133 1.87 -17.74 20.18
N THR A 134 3.03 -17.46 19.57
CA THR A 134 4.29 -17.28 20.33
C THR A 134 4.47 -15.83 20.75
N LEU A 135 4.69 -15.59 22.04
CA LEU A 135 5.07 -14.29 22.59
C LEU A 135 6.46 -14.35 23.22
N ASN A 136 7.38 -13.52 22.72
CA ASN A 136 8.73 -13.39 23.28
C ASN A 136 9.17 -11.93 23.30
N VAL A 137 9.11 -11.29 24.47
CA VAL A 137 9.42 -9.87 24.65
C VAL A 137 10.24 -9.64 25.92
N PRO A 138 10.98 -8.51 26.03
CA PRO A 138 11.84 -8.27 27.18
C PRO A 138 11.03 -8.08 28.46
N GLY A 139 11.53 -8.63 29.56
CA GLY A 139 10.88 -8.52 30.87
C GLY A 139 9.74 -9.53 31.10
N ALA A 140 9.47 -10.43 30.16
CA ALA A 140 8.54 -11.56 30.33
C ALA A 140 9.21 -12.87 29.87
N ALA A 141 8.82 -14.00 30.47
CA ALA A 141 9.26 -15.31 30.00
C ALA A 141 8.61 -15.62 28.64
N PRO A 142 9.31 -16.26 27.68
CA PRO A 142 8.71 -16.69 26.43
C PRO A 142 7.54 -17.64 26.67
N ARG A 143 6.42 -17.42 25.98
CA ARG A 143 5.19 -18.21 26.16
C ARG A 143 4.56 -18.61 24.82
N LYS A 144 3.90 -19.77 24.84
CA LYS A 144 2.92 -20.17 23.83
C LYS A 144 1.54 -19.88 24.42
N LEU A 145 0.73 -19.14 23.67
CA LEU A 145 -0.61 -18.69 24.06
C LEU A 145 -1.61 -19.22 23.05
N THR A 146 -2.88 -19.33 23.43
CA THR A 146 -3.93 -19.38 22.43
C THR A 146 -3.94 -18.09 21.62
N HIS A 147 -4.44 -18.14 20.39
CA HIS A 147 -4.59 -16.95 19.55
C HIS A 147 -5.51 -15.91 20.19
N GLU A 148 -6.53 -16.35 20.93
CA GLU A 148 -7.44 -15.48 21.67
C GLU A 148 -6.72 -14.74 22.81
N GLU A 149 -5.91 -15.43 23.61
CA GLU A 149 -5.11 -14.79 24.66
C GLU A 149 -4.13 -13.77 24.10
N GLY A 150 -3.41 -14.12 23.02
CA GLY A 150 -2.52 -13.19 22.32
C GLY A 150 -3.28 -11.97 21.81
N GLY A 151 -4.47 -12.17 21.24
CA GLY A 151 -5.37 -11.10 20.80
C GLY A 151 -5.81 -10.18 21.93
N LYS A 152 -6.20 -10.73 23.09
CA LYS A 152 -6.61 -9.96 24.27
C LYS A 152 -5.46 -9.11 24.83
N ILE A 153 -4.24 -9.64 24.88
CA ILE A 153 -3.04 -8.88 25.30
C ILE A 153 -2.81 -7.69 24.34
N ALA A 154 -2.85 -7.94 23.03
CA ALA A 154 -2.66 -6.90 22.03
C ALA A 154 -3.77 -5.83 22.06
N SER A 155 -5.03 -6.26 22.16
CA SER A 155 -6.22 -5.40 22.23
C SER A 155 -6.19 -4.50 23.47
N ARG A 156 -5.88 -5.05 24.65
CA ARG A 156 -5.76 -4.25 25.88
C ARG A 156 -4.62 -3.23 25.80
N ALA A 157 -3.44 -3.63 25.31
CA ALA A 157 -2.32 -2.72 25.09
C ALA A 157 -2.70 -1.59 24.12
N TRP A 158 -3.40 -1.93 23.03
CA TRP A 158 -3.93 -0.99 22.05
C TRP A 158 -4.89 0.03 22.69
N ASP A 159 -5.89 -0.43 23.45
CA ASP A 159 -6.89 0.45 24.07
C ASP A 159 -6.26 1.40 25.10
N ILE A 160 -5.32 0.94 25.92
CA ILE A 160 -4.55 1.82 26.82
C ILE A 160 -3.79 2.89 26.00
N TYR A 161 -3.19 2.47 24.89
CA TYR A 161 -2.41 3.35 24.04
C TYR A 161 -3.26 4.45 23.40
N VAL A 162 -4.38 4.09 22.77
CA VAL A 162 -5.21 5.02 22.02
C VAL A 162 -6.20 5.80 22.89
N ASN A 163 -6.42 5.42 24.15
CA ASN A 163 -7.28 6.18 25.06
C ASN A 163 -6.61 7.49 25.53
N VAL A 164 -6.43 8.43 24.61
CA VAL A 164 -5.75 9.72 24.79
C VAL A 164 -6.71 10.83 25.23
N ASP A 165 -8.01 10.63 25.01
CA ASP A 165 -9.08 11.58 25.30
C ASP A 165 -10.02 11.11 26.43
N GLY A 166 -9.74 9.94 27.02
CA GLY A 166 -10.61 9.29 28.02
C GLY A 166 -11.84 8.61 27.43
N ALA A 167 -12.03 8.67 26.11
CA ALA A 167 -13.21 8.20 25.39
C ALA A 167 -12.84 7.31 24.18
N ASN A 168 -11.69 6.63 24.24
CA ASN A 168 -11.20 5.74 23.20
C ASN A 168 -11.14 6.39 21.79
N CYS A 169 -10.61 7.61 21.72
CA CYS A 169 -10.56 8.48 20.54
C CYS A 169 -11.90 9.02 20.02
N ARG A 170 -13.05 8.73 20.66
CA ARG A 170 -14.35 9.17 20.17
C ARG A 170 -14.56 10.68 20.26
N ARG A 171 -13.86 11.38 21.15
CA ARG A 171 -13.93 12.84 21.25
C ARG A 171 -13.00 13.51 20.25
N ILE A 172 -11.79 12.97 20.09
CA ILE A 172 -10.78 13.58 19.23
C ILE A 172 -10.85 13.17 17.75
N CYS A 173 -11.47 12.03 17.47
CA CYS A 173 -11.62 11.51 16.12
C CYS A 173 -12.98 10.80 15.91
N PRO A 174 -14.12 11.49 16.14
CA PRO A 174 -15.44 10.91 15.91
C PRO A 174 -15.72 10.62 14.43
N LEU A 175 -15.12 11.41 13.53
CA LEU A 175 -15.23 11.23 12.07
C LEU A 175 -13.82 11.07 11.48
N PRO A 176 -13.33 9.84 11.25
CA PRO A 176 -11.96 9.60 10.80
C PRO A 176 -11.65 10.13 9.40
N HIS A 177 -12.67 10.42 8.59
CA HIS A 177 -12.52 11.00 7.25
C HIS A 177 -12.45 12.55 7.26
N ALA A 178 -12.66 13.18 8.42
CA ALA A 178 -12.70 14.63 8.56
C ALA A 178 -11.94 15.07 9.82
N GLN A 179 -10.74 14.54 10.06
CA GLN A 179 -10.01 14.78 11.32
C GLN A 179 -9.68 16.26 11.57
N LEU A 180 -9.29 17.01 10.54
CA LEU A 180 -8.89 18.42 10.67
C LEU A 180 -10.06 19.42 10.55
N GLU A 181 -11.18 18.99 9.95
CA GLU A 181 -12.35 19.81 9.68
C GLU A 181 -13.61 19.16 10.26
N ASN A 182 -13.48 18.61 11.47
CA ASN A 182 -14.58 17.95 12.13
C ASN A 182 -15.59 18.98 12.65
N ILE A 183 -16.88 18.77 12.41
CA ILE A 183 -17.93 19.65 12.94
C ILE A 183 -18.11 19.56 14.46
N ILE A 184 -17.58 18.51 15.10
CA ILE A 184 -17.71 18.21 16.53
C ILE A 184 -16.41 18.50 17.29
N THR A 185 -15.25 18.26 16.66
CA THR A 185 -13.94 18.34 17.32
C THR A 185 -13.18 19.59 16.90
N ASP A 186 -12.68 20.37 17.87
CA ASP A 186 -11.82 21.53 17.59
C ASP A 186 -10.47 21.06 17.02
N ARG A 187 -10.07 21.63 15.88
CA ARG A 187 -8.77 21.42 15.24
C ARG A 187 -7.60 21.60 16.23
N LYS A 188 -7.67 22.58 17.14
CA LYS A 188 -6.62 22.81 18.14
C LYS A 188 -6.43 21.61 19.07
N GLU A 189 -7.50 20.90 19.40
CA GLU A 189 -7.36 19.66 20.18
C GLU A 189 -6.62 18.61 19.35
N VAL A 190 -6.98 18.43 18.08
CA VAL A 190 -6.32 17.46 17.18
C VAL A 190 -4.83 17.76 17.03
N GLU A 191 -4.48 19.05 16.90
CA GLU A 191 -3.09 19.53 16.84
C GLU A 191 -2.25 19.17 18.08
N LEU A 192 -2.86 19.10 19.26
CA LEU A 192 -2.15 18.66 20.47
C LEU A 192 -1.74 17.19 20.40
N TYR A 193 -2.58 16.33 19.81
CA TYR A 193 -2.30 14.90 19.71
C TYR A 193 -1.43 14.55 18.50
N ASP A 194 -1.54 15.28 17.39
CA ASP A 194 -0.66 15.11 16.22
C ASP A 194 0.81 15.36 16.56
N LYS A 195 1.10 16.20 17.56
CA LYS A 195 2.45 16.47 18.09
C LYS A 195 3.08 15.30 18.86
N ILE A 196 2.26 14.35 19.32
CA ILE A 196 2.74 13.31 20.24
C ILE A 196 3.38 12.18 19.44
N SER A 197 4.68 11.97 19.64
CA SER A 197 5.34 10.80 19.06
C SER A 197 4.89 9.51 19.74
N CYS A 198 4.99 8.40 19.01
CA CYS A 198 4.68 7.08 19.56
C CYS A 198 5.53 6.75 20.80
N ARG A 199 6.78 7.23 20.80
CA ARG A 199 7.70 7.09 21.94
C ARG A 199 7.19 7.89 23.14
N ASP A 200 6.82 9.16 22.95
CA ASP A 200 6.34 10.01 24.05
C ASP A 200 5.04 9.48 24.64
N ARG A 201 4.14 8.96 23.79
CA ARG A 201 2.92 8.29 24.27
C ARG A 201 3.28 7.05 25.10
N PHE A 202 4.15 6.18 24.58
CA PHE A 202 4.59 4.99 25.30
C PHE A 202 5.19 5.33 26.67
N GLU A 203 6.10 6.31 26.76
CA GLU A 203 6.72 6.71 28.03
C GLU A 203 5.70 7.18 29.06
N LYS A 204 4.61 7.84 28.62
CA LYS A 204 3.53 8.30 29.51
C LYS A 204 2.69 7.16 30.06
N ILE A 205 2.46 6.09 29.30
CA ILE A 205 1.54 5.00 29.68
C ILE A 205 2.23 3.72 30.11
N LYS A 206 3.56 3.60 29.97
CA LYS A 206 4.28 2.34 30.23
C LYS A 206 4.02 1.75 31.61
N HIS A 207 3.69 2.59 32.60
CA HIS A 207 3.36 2.17 33.97
C HIS A 207 1.99 1.48 34.09
N LEU A 208 1.13 1.60 33.06
CA LEU A 208 -0.16 0.93 32.94
C LEU A 208 -0.06 -0.40 32.19
N LEU A 209 1.07 -0.66 31.55
CA LEU A 209 1.31 -1.84 30.72
C LEU A 209 2.12 -2.88 31.52
N THR A 210 1.73 -4.14 31.37
CA THR A 210 2.60 -5.28 31.69
C THR A 210 3.79 -5.34 30.73
N ALA A 211 4.82 -6.11 31.06
CA ALA A 211 5.96 -6.33 30.17
C ALA A 211 5.55 -6.93 28.81
N GLU A 212 4.56 -7.83 28.83
CA GLU A 212 3.97 -8.44 27.63
C GLU A 212 3.28 -7.40 26.73
N GLU A 213 2.46 -6.53 27.33
CA GLU A 213 1.76 -5.46 26.64
C GLU A 213 2.72 -4.37 26.11
N ALA A 214 3.80 -4.08 26.84
CA ALA A 214 4.79 -3.07 26.47
C ALA A 214 5.59 -3.43 25.20
N GLY A 215 5.61 -4.70 24.80
CA GLY A 215 6.18 -5.16 23.54
C GLY A 215 5.38 -4.72 22.31
N VAL A 216 4.11 -4.36 22.48
CA VAL A 216 3.22 -3.92 21.39
C VAL A 216 3.53 -2.45 21.05
N ARG A 217 4.22 -2.23 19.93
CA ARG A 217 4.54 -0.88 19.42
C ARG A 217 3.56 -0.45 18.34
N LEU A 218 3.25 0.85 18.34
CA LEU A 218 1.94 1.31 17.92
C LEU A 218 2.05 2.67 17.22
N TRP A 219 1.61 2.74 15.96
CA TRP A 219 1.87 3.84 15.01
C TRP A 219 0.57 4.33 14.34
N ASP A 220 0.38 5.65 14.17
CA ASP A 220 -0.77 6.30 13.49
C ASP A 220 -2.15 5.70 13.83
N MET A 221 -2.41 5.53 15.13
CA MET A 221 -3.53 4.70 15.57
C MET A 221 -4.83 5.43 15.82
N ILE A 222 -4.84 6.73 16.14
CA ILE A 222 -6.09 7.43 16.48
C ILE A 222 -7.09 7.29 15.32
N ARG A 223 -6.62 7.58 14.09
CA ARG A 223 -7.41 7.42 12.86
C ARG A 223 -7.74 5.96 12.60
N SER A 224 -6.74 5.08 12.65
CA SER A 224 -6.91 3.64 12.36
C SER A 224 -7.91 2.98 13.32
N HIS A 225 -7.88 3.37 14.60
CA HIS A 225 -8.80 2.94 15.63
C HIS A 225 -10.22 3.44 15.37
N ALA A 226 -10.37 4.72 15.03
CA ALA A 226 -11.67 5.28 14.66
C ALA A 226 -12.26 4.59 13.41
N LEU A 227 -11.44 4.29 12.40
CA LEU A 227 -11.85 3.50 11.21
C LEU A 227 -12.29 2.07 11.56
N MET A 228 -11.76 1.51 12.66
CA MET A 228 -12.20 0.24 13.23
C MET A 228 -13.39 0.39 14.20
N SER A 229 -14.16 1.47 14.07
CA SER A 229 -15.31 1.78 14.93
C SER A 229 -14.95 1.95 16.42
N HIS A 230 -13.71 2.38 16.70
CA HIS A 230 -13.15 2.54 18.04
C HIS A 230 -13.19 1.26 18.88
N ASN A 231 -12.97 0.12 18.24
CA ASN A 231 -12.83 -1.17 18.90
C ASN A 231 -11.54 -1.86 18.40
N SER A 232 -10.61 -2.12 19.31
CA SER A 232 -9.32 -2.75 19.01
C SER A 232 -9.48 -4.21 18.56
N GLU A 233 -10.54 -4.91 18.99
CA GLU A 233 -10.85 -6.28 18.58
C GLU A 233 -11.16 -6.39 17.08
N ASN A 234 -11.58 -5.29 16.45
CA ASN A 234 -11.83 -5.25 15.02
C ASN A 234 -10.55 -5.25 14.17
N PHE A 235 -9.36 -5.15 14.77
CA PHE A 235 -8.10 -5.15 14.02
C PHE A 235 -7.94 -6.40 13.14
N GLY A 236 -8.10 -7.59 13.70
CA GLY A 236 -8.00 -8.84 12.92
C GLY A 236 -9.03 -8.91 11.78
N PRO A 237 -10.35 -8.83 12.09
CA PRO A 237 -11.43 -8.90 11.09
C PRO A 237 -11.30 -7.87 9.95
N ILE A 238 -10.82 -6.66 10.24
CA ILE A 238 -10.73 -5.57 9.26
C ILE A 238 -9.39 -5.57 8.51
N TRP A 239 -8.27 -5.78 9.19
CA TRP A 239 -6.94 -5.53 8.63
C TRP A 239 -6.19 -6.78 8.18
N THR A 240 -6.50 -7.97 8.71
CA THR A 240 -5.63 -9.14 8.49
C THR A 240 -6.38 -10.43 8.11
N THR A 241 -7.71 -10.40 7.95
CA THR A 241 -8.49 -11.64 7.79
C THR A 241 -8.60 -12.11 6.35
N PHE A 242 -9.03 -11.24 5.42
CA PHE A 242 -9.37 -11.66 4.05
C PHE A 242 -8.37 -11.14 3.02
N LYS A 243 -8.03 -11.99 2.05
CA LYS A 243 -7.25 -11.66 0.84
C LYS A 243 -7.98 -12.16 -0.41
N LEU A 244 -7.72 -11.55 -1.56
CA LEU A 244 -8.33 -11.94 -2.83
C LEU A 244 -7.79 -13.30 -3.28
N ARG A 245 -8.64 -14.27 -3.67
CA ARG A 245 -8.15 -15.58 -4.16
C ARG A 245 -7.26 -15.47 -5.39
N GLU A 246 -7.61 -14.57 -6.30
CA GLU A 246 -6.84 -14.34 -7.52
C GLU A 246 -5.68 -13.33 -7.33
N GLY A 247 -5.55 -12.79 -6.13
CA GLY A 247 -4.52 -11.82 -5.76
C GLY A 247 -4.82 -10.39 -6.19
N GLN A 248 -4.14 -9.44 -5.56
CA GLN A 248 -4.23 -8.02 -5.86
C GLN A 248 -3.87 -7.66 -7.31
N SER A 249 -2.91 -8.37 -7.93
CA SER A 249 -2.57 -8.12 -9.34
C SER A 249 -3.73 -8.36 -10.30
N GLU A 250 -4.63 -9.29 -10.00
CA GLU A 250 -5.80 -9.55 -10.84
C GLU A 250 -6.81 -8.39 -10.75
N LEU A 251 -7.11 -7.88 -9.55
CA LEU A 251 -8.00 -6.73 -9.39
C LEU A 251 -7.44 -5.50 -10.12
N ALA A 252 -6.15 -5.21 -9.92
CA ALA A 252 -5.46 -4.12 -10.62
C ALA A 252 -5.51 -4.30 -12.16
N LYS A 253 -5.35 -5.54 -12.65
CA LYS A 253 -5.41 -5.85 -14.08
C LYS A 253 -6.82 -5.65 -14.65
N ARG A 254 -7.88 -6.05 -13.93
CA ARG A 254 -9.27 -5.83 -14.35
C ARG A 254 -9.62 -4.35 -14.46
N MET A 255 -9.17 -3.54 -13.49
CA MET A 255 -9.32 -2.08 -13.57
C MET A 255 -8.59 -1.47 -14.78
N PHE A 256 -7.36 -1.92 -15.02
CA PHE A 256 -6.60 -1.48 -16.18
C PHE A 256 -7.29 -1.86 -17.50
N ASP A 257 -7.75 -3.11 -17.63
CA ASP A 257 -8.42 -3.58 -18.84
C ASP A 257 -9.77 -2.89 -19.06
N ASP A 258 -10.50 -2.54 -17.99
CA ASP A 258 -11.70 -1.70 -18.06
C ASP A 258 -11.37 -0.32 -18.65
N ALA A 259 -10.31 0.33 -18.18
CA ALA A 259 -9.86 1.61 -18.76
C ALA A 259 -9.42 1.48 -20.23
N VAL A 260 -8.70 0.41 -20.58
CA VAL A 260 -8.25 0.13 -21.95
C VAL A 260 -9.43 -0.12 -22.89
N ALA A 261 -10.46 -0.83 -22.43
CA ALA A 261 -11.71 -1.04 -23.16
C ALA A 261 -12.44 0.29 -23.45
N HIS A 262 -12.29 1.27 -22.56
CA HIS A 262 -12.81 2.63 -22.71
C HIS A 262 -11.86 3.61 -23.43
N GLY A 263 -10.76 3.12 -24.02
CA GLY A 263 -9.89 3.91 -24.89
C GLY A 263 -8.68 4.55 -24.21
N LEU A 264 -8.21 4.00 -23.08
CA LEU A 264 -6.94 4.40 -22.46
C LEU A 264 -5.75 4.20 -23.42
N ASP A 265 -4.99 5.27 -23.65
CA ASP A 265 -3.61 5.20 -24.16
C ASP A 265 -2.66 5.00 -22.98
N TYR A 266 -1.61 4.21 -23.17
CA TYR A 266 -0.67 3.92 -22.09
C TYR A 266 0.76 3.65 -22.58
N SER A 267 1.72 3.90 -21.69
CA SER A 267 3.14 3.59 -21.87
C SER A 267 3.76 3.15 -20.53
N PHE A 268 4.15 1.88 -20.44
CA PHE A 268 4.90 1.29 -19.32
C PHE A 268 6.40 1.47 -19.53
N GLN A 269 7.20 1.24 -18.49
CA GLN A 269 8.65 1.49 -18.48
C GLN A 269 9.01 2.91 -18.95
N THR A 270 8.16 3.88 -18.60
CA THR A 270 8.20 5.26 -19.07
C THR A 270 8.29 6.21 -17.86
N PRO A 271 9.42 6.21 -17.14
CA PRO A 271 9.57 7.05 -15.97
C PRO A 271 9.57 8.54 -16.35
N VAL A 272 8.86 9.32 -15.54
CA VAL A 272 8.73 10.78 -15.68
C VAL A 272 9.86 11.47 -14.92
N GLN A 273 10.43 12.53 -15.49
CA GLN A 273 11.47 13.34 -14.86
C GLN A 273 11.03 14.77 -14.55
N ALA A 274 10.12 15.34 -15.35
CA ALA A 274 9.70 16.73 -15.19
C ALA A 274 8.24 16.96 -15.59
N ILE A 275 7.61 17.91 -14.91
CA ILE A 275 6.23 18.37 -15.13
C ILE A 275 6.27 19.89 -15.25
N ARG A 276 5.75 20.43 -16.36
CA ARG A 276 5.67 21.86 -16.62
C ARG A 276 4.21 22.27 -16.87
N ASP A 277 3.64 23.05 -15.97
CA ASP A 277 2.32 23.65 -16.15
C ASP A 277 2.47 25.05 -16.77
N ASN A 278 2.00 25.18 -18.01
CA ASN A 278 2.00 26.43 -18.77
C ASN A 278 0.64 27.14 -18.70
N GLY A 279 -0.23 26.79 -17.74
CA GLY A 279 -1.54 27.41 -17.50
C GLY A 279 -2.67 26.84 -18.37
N ASN A 280 -2.45 26.68 -19.68
CA ASN A 280 -3.42 26.07 -20.60
C ASN A 280 -3.14 24.58 -20.87
N VAL A 281 -1.90 24.15 -20.69
CA VAL A 281 -1.43 22.79 -20.97
C VAL A 281 -0.36 22.41 -19.96
N VAL A 282 -0.42 21.16 -19.52
CA VAL A 282 0.63 20.51 -18.74
C VAL A 282 1.48 19.66 -19.68
N GLU A 283 2.79 19.88 -19.64
CA GLU A 283 3.79 19.07 -20.34
C GLU A 283 4.45 18.10 -19.34
N VAL A 284 4.49 16.82 -19.72
CA VAL A 284 5.13 15.77 -18.93
C VAL A 284 6.30 15.23 -19.74
N GLN A 285 7.52 15.42 -19.22
CA GLN A 285 8.75 14.95 -19.84
C GLN A 285 9.23 13.66 -19.16
N THR A 286 9.52 12.66 -19.98
CA THR A 286 10.10 11.38 -19.56
C THR A 286 11.61 11.45 -19.45
N THR A 287 12.24 10.47 -18.78
CA THR A 287 13.72 10.38 -18.72
C THR A 287 14.36 10.16 -20.10
N ALA A 288 13.61 9.58 -21.04
CA ALA A 288 14.02 9.44 -22.44
C ALA A 288 13.87 10.73 -23.26
N GLY A 289 13.43 11.83 -22.65
CA GLY A 289 13.25 13.13 -23.29
C GLY A 289 11.94 13.31 -24.06
N THR A 290 11.11 12.27 -24.19
CA THR A 290 9.77 12.39 -24.82
C THR A 290 8.87 13.28 -23.97
N VAL A 291 8.12 14.17 -24.62
CA VAL A 291 7.16 15.10 -23.98
C VAL A 291 5.74 14.77 -24.39
N TYR A 292 4.86 14.61 -23.40
CA TYR A 292 3.43 14.45 -23.55
C TYR A 292 2.68 15.68 -23.07
N ARG A 293 1.51 15.97 -23.65
CA ARG A 293 0.72 17.17 -23.38
C ARG A 293 -0.70 16.83 -22.96
N ALA A 294 -1.22 17.50 -21.95
CA ALA A 294 -2.63 17.38 -21.55
C ALA A 294 -3.18 18.67 -20.94
N GLN A 295 -4.51 18.79 -20.88
CA GLN A 295 -5.16 19.90 -20.18
C GLN A 295 -5.03 19.78 -18.65
N ARG A 296 -5.03 18.54 -18.13
CA ARG A 296 -4.85 18.23 -16.70
C ARG A 296 -3.87 17.09 -16.51
N LEU A 297 -3.29 17.03 -15.33
CA LEU A 297 -2.43 15.95 -14.89
C LEU A 297 -2.94 15.39 -13.56
N VAL A 298 -3.05 14.07 -13.45
CA VAL A 298 -3.17 13.35 -12.18
C VAL A 298 -1.81 12.75 -11.84
N SER A 299 -1.13 13.30 -10.84
CA SER A 299 0.11 12.74 -10.32
C SER A 299 -0.21 11.79 -9.17
N THR A 300 0.10 10.50 -9.34
CA THR A 300 -0.06 9.47 -8.29
C THR A 300 1.26 8.98 -7.71
N ILE A 301 2.32 9.75 -7.98
CA ILE A 301 3.68 9.48 -7.50
C ILE A 301 3.68 9.52 -5.96
N PRO A 302 4.24 8.51 -5.27
CA PRO A 302 4.28 8.46 -3.81
C PRO A 302 4.99 9.66 -3.19
N LEU A 303 4.60 10.02 -1.96
CA LEU A 303 5.16 11.13 -1.19
C LEU A 303 6.69 11.10 -1.16
N ASN A 304 7.28 9.94 -0.86
CA ASN A 304 8.74 9.79 -0.76
C ASN A 304 9.46 9.83 -2.11
N VAL A 305 8.76 9.77 -3.24
CA VAL A 305 9.34 9.80 -4.59
C VAL A 305 9.15 11.17 -5.24
N LEU A 306 8.11 11.92 -4.86
CA LEU A 306 7.71 13.14 -5.55
C LEU A 306 8.82 14.21 -5.61
N HIS A 307 9.75 14.22 -4.65
CA HIS A 307 10.90 15.14 -4.64
C HIS A 307 11.88 14.90 -5.81
N THR A 308 11.86 13.74 -6.45
CA THR A 308 12.74 13.43 -7.59
C THR A 308 12.25 14.05 -8.90
N ILE A 309 11.06 14.63 -8.93
CA ILE A 309 10.42 15.19 -10.12
C ILE A 309 10.62 16.70 -10.16
N GLN A 310 11.05 17.21 -11.31
CA GLN A 310 11.19 18.65 -11.51
C GLN A 310 9.84 19.28 -11.85
N PHE A 311 9.42 20.28 -11.07
CA PHE A 311 8.18 21.03 -11.32
C PHE A 311 8.45 22.46 -11.79
N SER A 312 7.72 22.91 -12.80
CA SER A 312 7.68 24.31 -13.26
C SER A 312 6.23 24.75 -13.44
N PRO A 313 5.72 25.78 -12.74
CA PRO A 313 6.38 26.52 -11.67
C PRO A 313 6.75 25.60 -10.49
N PRO A 314 7.72 25.99 -9.64
CA PRO A 314 8.14 25.19 -8.51
C PRO A 314 6.98 24.95 -7.53
N LEU A 315 6.96 23.77 -6.90
CA LEU A 315 6.02 23.45 -5.83
C LEU A 315 6.14 24.45 -4.68
N SER A 316 5.04 24.65 -3.94
CA SER A 316 5.01 25.50 -2.75
C SER A 316 6.13 25.14 -1.76
N SER A 317 6.60 26.12 -0.99
CA SER A 317 7.60 25.87 0.06
C SER A 317 7.13 24.80 1.04
N LYS A 318 5.87 24.86 1.44
CA LYS A 318 5.23 23.94 2.38
C LYS A 318 5.18 22.50 1.86
N ARG A 319 4.86 22.31 0.56
CA ARG A 319 4.93 20.99 -0.07
C ARG A 319 6.37 20.49 -0.15
N ARG A 320 7.31 21.31 -0.64
CA ARG A 320 8.73 20.92 -0.72
C ARG A 320 9.32 20.49 0.62
N GLU A 321 8.98 21.20 1.70
CA GLU A 321 9.36 20.82 3.06
C GLU A 321 8.79 19.44 3.44
N ALA A 322 7.51 19.18 3.16
CA ALA A 322 6.88 17.88 3.40
C ALA A 322 7.58 16.74 2.64
N LEU A 323 7.95 16.97 1.36
CA LEU A 323 8.61 15.99 0.52
C LEU A 323 10.03 15.65 1.01
N GLU A 324 10.77 16.66 1.48
CA GLU A 324 12.11 16.47 2.04
C GLU A 324 12.08 15.64 3.33
N ILE A 325 11.06 15.85 4.18
CA ILE A 325 10.89 15.12 5.44
C ILE A 325 10.48 13.66 5.19
N GLY A 326 9.57 13.45 4.24
CA GLY A 326 9.00 12.15 3.88
C GLY A 326 8.20 11.45 5.00
N HIS A 327 7.64 10.30 4.68
CA HIS A 327 6.99 9.40 5.63
C HIS A 327 7.99 8.39 6.23
N VAL A 328 7.64 7.79 7.37
CA VAL A 328 8.55 6.96 8.20
C VAL A 328 8.32 5.46 8.14
N ASN A 329 7.39 4.98 7.31
CA ASN A 329 7.18 3.54 7.17
C ASN A 329 8.23 2.88 6.26
N PHE A 330 9.21 2.28 6.90
CA PHE A 330 10.27 1.47 6.26
C PHE A 330 10.22 0.02 6.74
N MET A 331 9.00 -0.49 6.93
CA MET A 331 8.77 -1.88 7.30
C MET A 331 9.23 -2.82 6.18
N THR A 332 9.86 -3.92 6.57
CA THR A 332 10.22 -5.02 5.67
C THR A 332 9.13 -6.08 5.72
N LYS A 333 8.68 -6.59 4.56
CA LYS A 333 7.75 -7.72 4.44
C LYS A 333 8.41 -8.83 3.63
N ILE A 334 8.53 -10.02 4.21
CA ILE A 334 9.19 -11.16 3.56
C ILE A 334 8.35 -12.40 3.71
N HIS A 335 8.16 -13.12 2.62
CA HIS A 335 7.52 -14.43 2.60
C HIS A 335 8.60 -15.50 2.67
N ALA A 336 8.34 -16.56 3.44
CA ALA A 336 9.18 -17.73 3.57
C ALA A 336 8.35 -19.00 3.31
N GLU A 337 8.88 -19.90 2.48
CA GLU A 337 8.44 -21.29 2.45
C GLU A 337 9.25 -22.06 3.49
N VAL A 338 8.54 -22.73 4.40
CA VAL A 338 9.11 -23.41 5.57
C VAL A 338 8.77 -24.89 5.51
N GLU A 339 9.76 -25.74 5.78
CA GLU A 339 9.61 -27.19 5.72
C GLU A 339 8.43 -27.72 6.54
N GLY A 340 7.55 -28.48 5.87
CA GLY A 340 6.36 -29.07 6.48
C GLY A 340 5.24 -28.06 6.74
N SER A 341 4.02 -28.56 6.91
CA SER A 341 2.82 -27.73 7.08
C SER A 341 2.55 -27.31 8.53
N GLY A 342 3.33 -27.81 9.50
CA GLY A 342 3.03 -27.69 10.93
C GLY A 342 2.91 -26.25 11.45
N LEU A 343 3.52 -25.27 10.77
CA LEU A 343 3.45 -23.84 11.13
C LEU A 343 2.38 -23.04 10.36
N ALA A 344 1.53 -23.69 9.56
CA ALA A 344 0.50 -22.98 8.79
C ALA A 344 -0.57 -22.30 9.67
N SER A 345 -0.75 -22.75 10.91
CA SER A 345 -1.60 -22.10 11.93
C SER A 345 -0.84 -21.25 12.95
N TRP A 346 0.49 -21.20 12.86
CA TRP A 346 1.30 -20.51 13.85
C TRP A 346 1.28 -18.99 13.63
N ASN A 347 1.15 -18.22 14.72
CA ASN A 347 1.37 -16.77 14.72
C ASN A 347 2.38 -16.42 15.82
N GLY A 348 3.06 -15.29 15.74
CA GLY A 348 3.83 -14.84 16.88
C GLY A 348 4.54 -13.50 16.70
N MET A 349 5.07 -13.03 17.83
CA MET A 349 5.98 -11.90 17.87
C MET A 349 7.22 -12.21 18.69
N ARG A 350 8.35 -11.66 18.23
CA ARG A 350 9.57 -11.57 19.02
C ARG A 350 10.14 -10.17 18.97
N TYR A 351 10.41 -9.59 20.14
CA TYR A 351 11.08 -8.31 20.26
C TYR A 351 12.19 -8.38 21.32
N PRO A 352 13.39 -7.80 21.06
CA PRO A 352 13.85 -7.31 19.76
C PRO A 352 14.14 -8.49 18.80
N ASN A 353 13.82 -8.30 17.53
CA ASN A 353 14.23 -9.16 16.42
C ASN A 353 14.14 -8.35 15.12
N LEU A 354 14.84 -8.78 14.07
CA LEU A 354 14.80 -8.13 12.77
C LEU A 354 13.40 -8.21 12.15
N LEU A 355 12.81 -9.41 12.16
CA LEU A 355 11.39 -9.64 11.87
C LEU A 355 10.66 -9.73 13.21
N MET A 356 9.84 -8.73 13.52
CA MET A 356 9.15 -8.64 14.80
C MET A 356 7.91 -9.51 14.88
N PHE A 357 7.20 -9.67 13.76
CA PHE A 357 5.97 -10.44 13.68
C PHE A 357 6.08 -11.49 12.59
N GLY A 358 5.46 -12.64 12.78
CA GLY A 358 5.29 -13.65 11.76
C GLY A 358 3.99 -14.43 11.94
N TYR A 359 3.44 -14.93 10.84
CA TYR A 359 2.32 -15.86 10.89
C TYR A 359 2.24 -16.75 9.64
N GLY A 360 1.61 -17.91 9.81
CA GLY A 360 1.19 -18.80 8.74
C GLY A 360 0.10 -18.16 7.88
N ASP A 361 0.33 -18.16 6.57
CA ASP A 361 -0.52 -17.58 5.55
C ASP A 361 -0.90 -18.60 4.45
N GLY A 362 -0.80 -19.89 4.80
CA GLY A 362 -1.22 -21.01 3.97
C GLY A 362 -0.21 -22.15 3.90
N VAL A 363 -0.48 -23.08 2.98
CA VAL A 363 0.38 -24.21 2.65
C VAL A 363 0.64 -24.19 1.14
N THR A 364 1.89 -24.39 0.73
CA THR A 364 2.29 -24.46 -0.69
C THR A 364 1.87 -25.79 -1.31
N GLU A 365 1.90 -25.90 -2.64
CA GLU A 365 1.65 -27.20 -3.31
C GLU A 365 2.68 -28.27 -2.94
N ASN A 366 3.85 -27.87 -2.43
CA ASN A 366 4.88 -28.79 -1.93
C ASN A 366 4.60 -29.31 -0.50
N GLY A 367 3.47 -28.93 0.11
CA GLY A 367 3.13 -29.33 1.48
C GLY A 367 3.87 -28.55 2.58
N ASN A 368 4.51 -27.44 2.23
CA ASN A 368 5.27 -26.59 3.13
C ASN A 368 4.42 -25.42 3.65
N ALA A 369 4.68 -24.96 4.87
CA ALA A 369 4.03 -23.77 5.40
C ALA A 369 4.53 -22.51 4.69
N HIS A 370 3.59 -21.65 4.30
CA HIS A 370 3.89 -20.28 3.87
C HIS A 370 3.82 -19.37 5.09
N ILE A 371 4.97 -18.81 5.49
CA ILE A 371 5.06 -17.85 6.58
C ILE A 371 5.34 -16.46 6.01
N VAL A 372 4.63 -15.44 6.50
CA VAL A 372 4.96 -14.05 6.20
C VAL A 372 5.50 -13.37 7.46
N GLY A 373 6.62 -12.66 7.32
CA GLY A 373 7.30 -11.95 8.39
C GLY A 373 7.36 -10.44 8.14
N PHE A 374 7.20 -9.65 9.21
CA PHE A 374 7.24 -8.19 9.18
C PHE A 374 8.33 -7.66 10.12
N GLY A 375 9.21 -6.80 9.60
CA GLY A 375 10.32 -6.20 10.34
C GLY A 375 10.19 -4.70 10.53
N LYS A 376 10.88 -4.15 11.55
CA LYS A 376 10.94 -2.71 11.80
C LYS A 376 11.86 -1.97 10.82
N ASP A 377 11.93 -0.64 10.92
CA ASP A 377 12.95 0.14 10.19
C ASP A 377 14.36 -0.30 10.64
N GLU A 378 15.11 -0.87 9.69
CA GLU A 378 16.47 -1.38 9.86
C GLU A 378 17.40 -0.89 8.75
N ARG A 379 17.04 0.19 8.05
CA ARG A 379 17.76 0.66 6.86
C ARG A 379 19.22 1.02 7.10
N ALA A 380 19.55 1.40 8.32
CA ALA A 380 20.93 1.69 8.71
C ALA A 380 21.80 0.44 8.88
N ASN A 381 21.18 -0.73 9.09
CA ASN A 381 21.87 -1.92 9.61
C ASN A 381 21.68 -3.19 8.77
N TYR A 382 20.71 -3.20 7.84
CA TYR A 382 20.29 -4.42 7.16
C TYR A 382 19.63 -4.14 5.80
N VAL A 383 20.01 -4.95 4.81
CA VAL A 383 19.39 -4.97 3.47
C VAL A 383 19.09 -6.43 3.08
N PRO A 384 17.80 -6.85 3.00
CA PRO A 384 17.42 -8.25 2.79
C PRO A 384 18.08 -8.93 1.59
N GLU A 385 18.18 -8.21 0.47
CA GLU A 385 18.76 -8.74 -0.77
C GLU A 385 20.27 -8.92 -0.73
N ARG A 386 20.96 -8.35 0.27
CA ARG A 386 22.41 -8.46 0.46
C ARG A 386 22.79 -9.43 1.59
N GLU A 387 21.88 -9.63 2.55
CA GLU A 387 22.13 -10.41 3.77
C GLU A 387 21.02 -11.44 4.03
N PRO A 388 20.75 -12.37 3.08
CA PRO A 388 19.63 -13.30 3.19
C PRO A 388 19.72 -14.22 4.42
N GLU A 389 20.92 -14.64 4.82
CA GLU A 389 21.09 -15.50 6.00
C GLU A 389 20.66 -14.82 7.30
N ARG A 390 20.86 -13.50 7.44
CA ARG A 390 20.32 -12.75 8.59
C ARG A 390 18.79 -12.74 8.61
N THR A 391 18.16 -12.83 7.43
CA THR A 391 16.70 -12.98 7.31
C THR A 391 16.26 -14.37 7.76
N VAL A 392 16.96 -15.40 7.33
CA VAL A 392 16.72 -16.79 7.74
C VAL A 392 16.83 -16.94 9.25
N ASP A 393 17.87 -16.34 9.85
CA ASP A 393 18.04 -16.32 11.30
C ASP A 393 16.93 -15.52 12.01
N ALA A 394 16.45 -14.42 11.42
CA ALA A 394 15.33 -13.67 11.95
C ALA A 394 14.04 -14.50 12.00
N PHE A 395 13.76 -15.32 10.98
CA PHE A 395 12.66 -16.27 10.97
C PHE A 395 12.84 -17.36 12.04
N LYS A 396 14.02 -17.99 12.11
CA LYS A 396 14.36 -18.99 13.14
C LYS A 396 14.23 -18.45 14.56
N ASN A 397 14.50 -17.15 14.75
CA ASN A 397 14.32 -16.49 16.02
C ASN A 397 12.85 -16.32 16.40
N LEU A 398 11.92 -16.16 15.45
CA LEU A 398 10.49 -16.11 15.76
C LEU A 398 9.98 -17.46 16.26
N HIS A 399 10.35 -18.53 15.56
CA HIS A 399 10.04 -19.91 15.91
C HIS A 399 11.09 -20.82 15.26
N PRO A 400 11.56 -21.89 15.91
CA PRO A 400 12.40 -22.89 15.26
C PRO A 400 11.76 -23.36 13.95
N MET A 401 12.44 -23.13 12.83
CA MET A 401 11.92 -23.44 11.50
C MET A 401 13.04 -23.60 10.48
N GLU A 402 12.79 -24.39 9.43
CA GLU A 402 13.71 -24.56 8.32
C GLU A 402 13.19 -23.84 7.09
N VAL A 403 13.77 -22.67 6.80
CA VAL A 403 13.42 -21.83 5.65
C VAL A 403 14.04 -22.43 4.39
N LYS A 404 13.19 -22.83 3.44
CA LYS A 404 13.60 -23.39 2.13
C LYS A 404 13.73 -22.31 1.06
N LYS A 405 12.83 -21.33 1.09
CA LYS A 405 12.74 -20.27 0.08
C LYS A 405 12.29 -18.97 0.73
N MET A 406 12.74 -17.84 0.18
CA MET A 406 12.19 -16.53 0.49
C MET A 406 11.74 -15.81 -0.78
N ILE A 407 10.63 -15.08 -0.68
CA ILE A 407 10.11 -14.20 -1.73
C ILE A 407 9.75 -12.86 -1.10
N PHE A 408 10.22 -11.75 -1.66
CA PHE A 408 9.92 -10.43 -1.12
C PHE A 408 10.14 -9.31 -2.13
N HIS A 409 9.67 -8.11 -1.79
CA HIS A 409 10.01 -6.89 -2.49
C HIS A 409 10.58 -5.89 -1.49
N ASN A 410 11.78 -5.37 -1.77
CA ASN A 410 12.36 -4.33 -0.94
C ASN A 410 11.79 -2.96 -1.32
N TRP A 411 10.67 -2.57 -0.71
CA TRP A 411 10.01 -1.29 -0.95
C TRP A 411 10.86 -0.06 -0.56
N ILE A 412 11.89 -0.27 0.24
CA ILE A 412 12.75 0.81 0.74
C ILE A 412 13.74 1.25 -0.34
N THR A 413 14.41 0.28 -0.98
CA THR A 413 15.41 0.52 -2.02
C THR A 413 14.79 0.65 -3.41
N ASP A 414 13.49 0.39 -3.54
CA ASP A 414 12.71 0.60 -4.75
C ASP A 414 12.64 2.11 -5.10
N PRO A 415 13.21 2.53 -6.25
CA PRO A 415 13.27 3.93 -6.65
C PRO A 415 11.90 4.56 -6.93
N TRP A 416 10.86 3.73 -7.14
CA TRP A 416 9.50 4.18 -7.44
C TRP A 416 8.57 4.07 -6.23
N SER A 417 9.11 3.80 -5.04
CA SER A 417 8.35 3.75 -3.77
C SER A 417 9.07 4.47 -2.63
N LEU A 418 10.37 4.18 -2.42
CA LEU A 418 11.21 4.73 -1.35
C LEU A 418 10.58 4.60 0.05
N GLY A 419 9.92 3.48 0.30
CA GLY A 419 9.19 3.18 1.53
C GLY A 419 7.92 2.37 1.30
N GLY A 420 7.33 1.90 2.39
CA GLY A 420 6.06 1.17 2.38
C GLY A 420 4.83 2.10 2.32
N PRO A 421 3.69 1.65 2.87
CA PRO A 421 2.50 2.49 3.08
C PRO A 421 2.81 3.73 3.93
N ALA A 422 2.37 4.93 3.55
CA ALA A 422 2.79 6.14 4.26
C ALA A 422 2.32 6.20 5.73
N TRP A 423 3.28 6.29 6.64
CA TRP A 423 3.05 6.70 8.02
C TRP A 423 3.77 8.00 8.32
N TRP A 424 3.04 8.94 8.87
CA TRP A 424 3.51 10.29 9.05
C TRP A 424 4.25 10.48 10.37
N ARG A 425 5.14 11.47 10.38
CA ARG A 425 5.81 11.94 11.60
C ARG A 425 4.82 12.72 12.46
N PRO A 426 5.14 12.96 13.75
CA PRO A 426 4.42 13.96 14.52
C PRO A 426 4.34 15.30 13.80
N GLU A 427 3.24 16.02 13.99
CA GLU A 427 2.88 17.32 13.38
C GLU A 427 2.61 17.30 11.87
N TYR A 428 2.84 16.17 11.21
CA TYR A 428 2.85 16.14 9.77
C TYR A 428 1.42 16.25 9.18
N MET A 429 0.41 15.68 9.85
CA MET A 429 -0.98 15.75 9.41
C MET A 429 -1.49 17.18 9.43
N THR A 430 -1.43 17.80 10.61
CA THR A 430 -1.98 19.15 10.85
C THR A 430 -1.22 20.22 10.10
N LYS A 431 0.09 20.01 9.88
CA LYS A 431 0.92 20.91 9.09
C LYS A 431 0.71 20.70 7.60
N TYR A 432 0.82 19.49 7.05
CA TYR A 432 1.00 19.31 5.60
C TYR A 432 -0.19 18.68 4.86
N GLN A 433 -1.17 18.03 5.51
CA GLN A 433 -2.20 17.26 4.80
C GLN A 433 -2.95 18.07 3.74
N GLU A 434 -3.51 19.23 4.11
CA GLU A 434 -4.23 20.12 3.19
C GLU A 434 -3.35 20.54 2.01
N GLU A 435 -2.07 20.84 2.27
CA GLU A 435 -1.14 21.20 1.20
C GLU A 435 -0.78 20.00 0.34
N LEU A 436 -0.70 18.78 0.87
CA LEU A 436 -0.44 17.59 0.05
C LEU A 436 -1.65 17.25 -0.84
N GLN A 437 -2.87 17.55 -0.37
CA GLN A 437 -4.13 17.35 -1.11
C GLN A 437 -4.45 18.49 -2.09
N SER A 438 -3.85 19.68 -1.92
CA SER A 438 -4.13 20.85 -2.76
C SER A 438 -3.69 20.61 -4.22
N ARG A 439 -4.32 21.31 -5.17
CA ARG A 439 -3.83 21.30 -6.57
C ARG A 439 -2.60 22.19 -6.74
N HIS A 440 -1.75 21.89 -7.72
CA HIS A 440 -0.70 22.79 -8.20
C HIS A 440 -1.01 23.20 -9.63
N GLY A 441 -1.74 24.31 -9.79
CA GLY A 441 -2.28 24.72 -11.08
C GLY A 441 -3.19 23.62 -11.68
N ASN A 442 -2.81 23.10 -12.83
CA ASN A 442 -3.50 22.02 -13.55
C ASN A 442 -3.06 20.60 -13.14
N VAL A 443 -2.20 20.49 -12.13
CA VAL A 443 -1.75 19.21 -11.56
C VAL A 443 -2.55 18.88 -10.30
N LEU A 444 -3.24 17.74 -10.33
CA LEU A 444 -3.93 17.14 -9.19
C LEU A 444 -3.05 16.03 -8.61
N PHE A 445 -2.91 16.01 -7.28
CA PHE A 445 -2.15 14.98 -6.57
C PHE A 445 -3.11 13.96 -5.96
N ALA A 446 -2.91 12.68 -6.30
CA ALA A 446 -3.76 11.60 -5.82
C ALA A 446 -2.92 10.39 -5.37
N SER A 447 -2.77 10.22 -4.06
CA SER A 447 -2.05 9.08 -3.48
C SER A 447 -2.71 8.65 -2.17
N ALA A 448 -2.67 7.35 -1.87
CA ALA A 448 -3.03 6.83 -0.55
C ALA A 448 -2.28 7.55 0.59
N ASP A 449 -1.15 8.18 0.30
CA ASP A 449 -0.29 8.82 1.30
C ASP A 449 -0.93 10.00 2.00
N TRP A 450 -1.94 10.62 1.40
CA TRP A 450 -2.68 11.77 1.95
C TRP A 450 -4.20 11.60 1.80
N ALA A 451 -4.69 10.36 1.73
CA ALA A 451 -6.14 10.11 1.73
C ALA A 451 -6.79 10.55 3.05
N HIS A 452 -8.09 10.80 3.04
CA HIS A 452 -8.83 11.24 4.21
C HIS A 452 -9.16 10.08 5.15
N GLY A 453 -9.75 9.03 4.59
CA GLY A 453 -10.19 7.84 5.32
C GLY A 453 -9.04 6.88 5.54
N TRP A 454 -9.01 5.82 4.75
CA TRP A 454 -8.00 4.76 4.81
C TRP A 454 -6.65 5.16 4.16
N ARG A 455 -6.06 6.30 4.58
CA ARG A 455 -4.68 6.70 4.26
C ARG A 455 -3.72 5.54 4.52
N ALA A 456 -2.77 5.39 3.60
CA ALA A 456 -1.83 4.29 3.46
C ALA A 456 -2.41 2.96 2.92
N ALA A 457 -3.73 2.80 2.85
CA ALA A 457 -4.34 1.58 2.32
C ALA A 457 -4.66 1.68 0.81
N ILE A 458 -4.99 0.53 0.21
CA ILE A 458 -5.50 0.45 -1.17
C ILE A 458 -6.76 1.32 -1.33
N ASP A 459 -7.64 1.28 -0.34
CA ASP A 459 -8.88 2.07 -0.33
C ASP A 459 -8.61 3.58 -0.42
N GLY A 460 -7.63 4.10 0.35
CA GLY A 460 -7.21 5.49 0.24
C GLY A 460 -6.62 5.86 -1.12
N ALA A 461 -5.96 4.91 -1.81
CA ALA A 461 -5.52 5.15 -3.19
C ALA A 461 -6.72 5.32 -4.13
N LEU A 462 -7.70 4.43 -4.01
CA LEU A 462 -8.94 4.45 -4.81
C LEU A 462 -9.77 5.71 -4.52
N GLU A 463 -9.89 6.12 -3.26
CA GLU A 463 -10.51 7.39 -2.83
C GLU A 463 -9.90 8.56 -3.61
N GLN A 464 -8.58 8.71 -3.54
CA GLN A 464 -7.87 9.85 -4.12
C GLN A 464 -7.91 9.85 -5.65
N GLY A 465 -7.81 8.67 -6.28
CA GLY A 465 -8.00 8.52 -7.72
C GLY A 465 -9.40 8.93 -8.18
N CYS A 466 -10.43 8.54 -7.44
CA CYS A 466 -11.83 8.88 -7.73
C CYS A 466 -12.06 10.40 -7.61
N LEU A 467 -11.57 11.02 -6.54
CA LEU A 467 -11.68 12.47 -6.33
C LEU A 467 -10.99 13.27 -7.45
N ALA A 468 -9.79 12.85 -7.87
CA ALA A 468 -9.08 13.51 -8.97
C ALA A 468 -9.83 13.39 -10.31
N ALA A 469 -10.38 12.21 -10.63
CA ALA A 469 -11.19 12.03 -11.83
C ALA A 469 -12.47 12.88 -11.80
N GLN A 470 -13.13 12.99 -10.64
CA GLN A 470 -14.32 13.82 -10.47
C GLN A 470 -14.02 15.31 -10.71
N ASP A 471 -12.92 15.85 -10.16
CA ASP A 471 -12.54 17.26 -10.38
C ASP A 471 -12.27 17.56 -11.86
N ILE A 472 -11.59 16.66 -12.55
CA ILE A 472 -11.29 16.80 -13.98
C ILE A 472 -12.60 16.74 -14.80
N ALA A 473 -13.43 15.73 -14.57
CA ALA A 473 -14.67 15.54 -15.32
C ALA A 473 -15.69 16.68 -15.10
N ALA A 474 -15.65 17.37 -13.96
CA ALA A 474 -16.48 18.54 -13.70
C ALA A 474 -16.05 19.79 -14.48
N LYS A 475 -14.82 19.83 -14.99
CA LYS A 475 -14.20 21.04 -15.58
C LYS A 475 -13.86 20.91 -17.06
N ILE A 476 -13.80 19.69 -17.57
CA ILE A 476 -13.43 19.41 -18.96
C ILE A 476 -14.59 18.64 -19.58
N GLU A 477 -15.16 19.18 -20.65
CA GLU A 477 -16.12 18.43 -21.44
C GLU A 477 -15.40 17.28 -22.18
N PRO A 478 -15.98 16.08 -22.23
CA PRO A 478 -15.43 15.00 -23.05
C PRO A 478 -15.48 15.43 -24.53
N LYS A 479 -14.42 15.13 -25.29
CA LYS A 479 -14.46 15.36 -26.74
C LYS A 479 -15.54 14.45 -27.33
N ALA A 480 -16.43 14.99 -28.16
CA ALA A 480 -17.51 14.23 -28.79
C ALA A 480 -16.96 12.93 -29.41
N LYS A 481 -17.54 11.78 -29.02
CA LYS A 481 -17.15 10.47 -29.57
C LYS A 481 -17.29 10.56 -31.09
N THR A 482 -16.17 10.54 -31.81
CA THR A 482 -16.21 10.34 -33.26
C THR A 482 -16.78 8.95 -33.47
N THR A 483 -18.07 8.90 -33.82
CA THR A 483 -18.76 7.64 -34.06
C THR A 483 -18.17 7.07 -35.34
N ILE A 484 -17.17 6.20 -35.22
CA ILE A 484 -16.73 5.37 -36.33
C ILE A 484 -17.90 4.41 -36.57
N LYS A 485 -18.79 4.78 -37.51
CA LYS A 485 -19.77 3.84 -38.04
C LYS A 485 -19.00 2.65 -38.57
N ALA A 486 -19.10 1.51 -37.90
CA ALA A 486 -18.71 0.24 -38.47
C ALA A 486 -19.47 0.11 -39.80
N LYS A 487 -18.74 0.13 -40.91
CA LYS A 487 -19.27 -0.38 -42.17
C LYS A 487 -19.37 -1.89 -41.97
N PHE A 488 -20.60 -2.39 -41.89
CA PHE A 488 -20.91 -3.81 -41.94
C PHE A 488 -20.47 -4.41 -43.28
#